data_AF-S3YEF0-F1
#
_entry.id   AF-S3YEF0-F1
#
_cell.length_a   1.000
_cell.length_b   1.000
_cell.length_c   1.000
_cell.angle_alpha   90.00
_cell.angle_beta   90.00
_cell.angle_gamma   90.00
#
_symmetry.space_group_name_H-M   'P 1'
#
loop_
_entity.id
_entity.type
_entity.pdbx_description
1 polymer ?
#
loop_
_entity_poly.entity_id
_entity_poly.type
_entity_poly.pdbx_seq_one_letter_code
_entity_poly.pdbx_strand_id
1 'polypeptide(L)'
;MRWRSQRANRSTDPGRSVWWLVLLFIGAVLGALAPFVAKLGMPWPVLGSLAGSILCPTLIKELRDWTSKKSQDQRVAEPSGIHDSLVGKDLEALRVHTSDHDVSEFLPRDAQKELIQAIENHTPTLLVGPSMSGKTRLMVETVRKNYPSTPVWFPKEINDIQRLIDADRGPKRGWIVILDDVDRFLSNQTLSLGQLEAWIQDSCIVIATMMQSSYRPWRDGAKDKLPGWDVVNRFTIIRVASLLTENEQIALRNSSYADLAATVRNVGLAPLLGGAPAVRQRLAEGLERHLWGYALVRAAADWRRVGLGPATKAQLQKVALAFKDDIAWDEPNWKKAWKWASKEVNDTVSLIRQTGSDKWEVLDLVADEADWPLNQKTLEAMASAEHTPHQALAISFAMYTHGALDHDNPVAKRTLQEADIFLQKFTNKATPDSNLFGFYAFFLAHIFPDHDRAEDMFERAIEADPTNAENLGNYAVFLADTQGNHDRAQEMYERAIKADPTDAKNLGNYATFLT
;
A
#
# COMPACT_ATOMS: atom_id res chain seq x y z
N MET A 1 54.57 32.46 16.72
CA MET A 1 54.29 33.64 17.56
C MET A 1 53.02 33.34 18.35
N ARG A 2 53.08 33.48 19.68
CA ARG A 2 52.04 33.09 20.67
C ARG A 2 50.80 33.98 20.54
N TRP A 3 49.62 33.48 20.92
CA TRP A 3 48.86 33.97 22.08
C TRP A 3 47.88 32.90 22.59
N ARG A 4 47.73 32.85 23.93
CA ARG A 4 47.04 31.85 24.76
C ARG A 4 45.54 32.13 24.87
N SER A 5 44.75 31.09 25.14
CA SER A 5 43.69 31.15 26.16
C SER A 5 43.54 29.79 26.86
N GLN A 6 43.27 29.87 28.17
CA GLN A 6 43.34 28.80 29.16
C GLN A 6 42.06 27.93 29.21
N ARG A 7 42.26 26.69 29.67
CA ARG A 7 41.25 25.70 30.08
C ARG A 7 40.54 26.10 31.39
N ALA A 8 39.31 25.63 31.57
CA ALA A 8 38.87 24.92 32.78
C ALA A 8 37.70 23.95 32.46
N ASN A 9 37.52 22.94 33.30
CA ASN A 9 36.91 21.63 33.03
C ASN A 9 35.43 21.49 33.49
N ARG A 10 34.76 20.46 32.91
CA ARG A 10 33.74 19.53 33.50
C ARG A 10 32.34 20.11 33.83
N SER A 11 31.26 19.65 33.16
CA SER A 11 30.44 18.43 33.37
C SER A 11 29.25 18.63 34.32
N THR A 12 28.01 18.59 33.80
CA THR A 12 26.91 17.66 34.18
C THR A 12 25.61 18.08 33.47
N ASP A 13 24.99 17.14 32.76
CA ASP A 13 23.54 17.08 32.48
C ASP A 13 22.96 16.07 33.50
N PRO A 14 21.78 16.26 34.15
CA PRO A 14 20.51 15.88 33.52
C PRO A 14 19.21 16.58 34.02
N GLY A 15 18.25 16.85 33.11
CA GLY A 15 16.82 16.53 33.33
C GLY A 15 15.83 17.56 33.95
N ARG A 16 14.59 17.50 33.43
CA ARG A 16 13.32 18.16 33.83
C ARG A 16 13.19 19.63 33.36
N SER A 17 12.04 20.18 32.94
CA SER A 17 10.66 19.83 33.22
C SER A 17 9.70 20.65 32.32
N VAL A 18 8.66 20.00 31.78
CA VAL A 18 7.57 20.57 30.94
C VAL A 18 6.52 21.30 31.80
N TRP A 19 6.95 22.10 32.79
CA TRP A 19 6.04 22.75 33.74
C TRP A 19 5.51 24.12 33.28
N TRP A 20 6.11 24.74 32.26
CA TRP A 20 5.63 26.04 31.76
C TRP A 20 4.39 25.94 30.86
N LEU A 21 4.12 24.76 30.27
CA LEU A 21 2.89 24.53 29.49
C LEU A 21 1.65 24.28 30.37
N VAL A 22 1.84 23.86 31.63
CA VAL A 22 0.74 23.65 32.59
C VAL A 22 0.21 24.98 33.13
N LEU A 23 1.06 26.01 33.25
CA LEU A 23 0.67 27.36 33.68
C LEU A 23 -0.24 28.07 32.66
N LEU A 24 -0.13 27.76 31.36
CA LEU A 24 -1.00 28.29 30.31
C LEU A 24 -2.41 27.66 30.34
N PHE A 25 -2.54 26.42 30.81
CA PHE A 25 -3.84 25.73 30.92
C PHE A 25 -4.63 26.16 32.17
N ILE A 26 -3.96 26.47 33.28
CA ILE A 26 -4.62 26.95 34.51
C ILE A 26 -5.15 28.39 34.33
N GLY A 27 -4.47 29.22 33.53
CA GLY A 27 -4.92 30.58 33.21
C GLY A 27 -6.22 30.64 32.39
N ALA A 28 -6.45 29.67 31.50
CA ALA A 28 -7.65 29.62 30.66
C ALA A 28 -8.92 29.21 31.45
N VAL A 29 -8.76 28.39 32.49
CA VAL A 29 -9.87 27.94 33.35
C VAL A 29 -10.28 29.03 34.36
N LEU A 30 -9.34 29.86 34.82
CA LEU A 30 -9.62 31.01 35.69
C LEU A 30 -10.25 32.20 34.94
N GLY A 31 -9.95 32.38 33.65
CA GLY A 31 -10.56 33.43 32.82
C GLY A 31 -12.05 33.24 32.54
N ALA A 32 -12.55 31.99 32.54
CA ALA A 32 -13.95 31.67 32.28
C ALA A 32 -14.88 31.90 33.49
N LEU A 33 -14.34 32.04 34.71
CA LEU A 33 -15.12 32.27 35.93
C LEU A 33 -15.13 33.73 36.41
N ALA A 34 -14.32 34.60 35.80
CA ALA A 34 -14.25 36.03 36.11
C ALA A 34 -15.60 36.79 36.00
N PRO A 35 -16.53 36.47 35.07
CA PRO A 35 -17.81 37.16 35.00
C PRO A 35 -18.79 36.79 36.13
N PHE A 36 -18.59 35.66 36.82
CA PHE A 36 -19.51 35.17 37.85
C PHE A 36 -19.17 35.71 39.25
N VAL A 37 -17.90 36.04 39.49
CA VAL A 37 -17.40 36.57 40.78
C VAL A 37 -17.69 38.07 40.94
N ALA A 38 -17.86 38.82 39.84
CA ALA A 38 -18.15 40.25 39.90
C ALA A 38 -19.57 40.60 40.41
N LYS A 39 -20.47 39.63 40.54
CA LYS A 39 -21.90 39.85 40.86
C LYS A 39 -22.26 39.70 42.35
N LEU A 40 -21.31 39.30 43.19
CA LEU A 40 -21.50 39.08 44.63
C LEU A 40 -20.42 39.86 45.38
N GLY A 41 -20.69 41.11 45.73
CA GLY A 41 -19.74 42.02 46.40
C GLY A 41 -19.36 41.56 47.82
N MET A 42 -18.50 40.55 47.93
CA MET A 42 -17.95 40.06 49.21
C MET A 42 -16.41 40.15 49.24
N PRO A 43 -15.78 40.39 50.41
CA PRO A 43 -14.33 40.47 50.55
C PRO A 43 -13.62 39.12 50.36
N TRP A 44 -12.43 39.17 49.76
CA TRP A 44 -11.56 38.06 49.34
C TRP A 44 -11.28 36.92 50.36
N PRO A 45 -11.33 37.10 51.70
CA PRO A 45 -11.00 36.00 52.63
C PRO A 45 -12.08 34.91 52.77
N VAL A 46 -13.30 35.10 52.26
CA VAL A 46 -14.42 34.13 52.44
C VAL A 46 -14.55 33.14 51.27
N LEU A 47 -13.93 33.42 50.12
CA LEU A 47 -13.94 32.51 48.96
C LEU A 47 -12.94 31.34 49.09
N GLY A 48 -11.96 31.44 49.98
CA GLY A 48 -10.95 30.40 50.18
C GLY A 48 -11.45 29.14 50.90
N SER A 49 -12.61 29.20 51.57
CA SER A 49 -13.13 28.11 52.42
C SER A 49 -14.38 27.42 51.88
N LEU A 50 -14.91 27.82 50.71
CA LEU A 50 -16.11 27.23 50.09
C LEU A 50 -15.84 26.51 48.75
N ALA A 51 -14.57 26.37 48.34
CA ALA A 51 -14.18 25.58 47.16
C ALA A 51 -13.92 24.09 47.46
N GLY A 52 -14.25 23.61 48.67
CA GLY A 52 -14.02 22.23 49.10
C GLY A 52 -15.22 21.28 48.98
N SER A 53 -16.42 21.79 48.67
CA SER A 53 -17.63 20.98 48.79
C SER A 53 -18.77 21.60 48.01
N ILE A 54 -18.87 21.25 46.72
CA ILE A 54 -20.09 20.94 45.94
C ILE A 54 -19.59 20.60 44.52
N LEU A 55 -19.22 19.34 44.33
CA LEU A 55 -19.39 18.70 43.01
C LEU A 55 -20.06 17.36 43.28
N CYS A 56 -21.36 17.31 43.00
CA CYS A 56 -22.17 16.11 43.09
C CYS A 56 -21.53 14.99 42.25
N PRO A 57 -21.26 13.79 42.80
CA PRO A 57 -20.65 12.68 42.07
C PRO A 57 -21.44 12.23 40.84
N THR A 58 -22.74 12.56 40.77
CA THR A 58 -23.64 12.23 39.66
C THR A 58 -23.40 13.11 38.43
N LEU A 59 -23.15 14.41 38.59
CA LEU A 59 -22.88 15.32 37.46
C LEU A 59 -21.48 15.12 36.88
N ILE A 60 -20.51 14.73 37.72
CA ILE A 60 -19.17 14.31 37.27
C ILE A 60 -19.25 13.01 36.48
N LYS A 61 -20.17 12.09 36.83
CA LYS A 61 -20.32 10.83 36.09
C LYS A 61 -20.93 11.07 34.71
N GLU A 62 -21.97 11.89 34.58
CA GLU A 62 -22.56 12.22 33.27
C GLU A 62 -21.63 13.06 32.37
N LEU A 63 -20.88 14.03 32.93
CA LEU A 63 -19.87 14.76 32.16
C LEU A 63 -18.65 13.89 31.83
N ARG A 64 -18.26 12.96 32.70
CA ARG A 64 -17.20 11.97 32.42
C ARG A 64 -17.65 10.95 31.38
N ASP A 65 -18.92 10.57 31.36
CA ASP A 65 -19.48 9.65 30.36
C ASP A 65 -19.73 10.36 29.01
N TRP A 66 -20.03 11.66 29.01
CA TRP A 66 -20.12 12.48 27.79
C TRP A 66 -18.75 12.82 27.19
N THR A 67 -17.77 13.16 28.05
CA THR A 67 -16.38 13.41 27.62
C THR A 67 -15.59 12.11 27.35
N SER A 68 -15.95 10.98 27.98
CA SER A 68 -15.39 9.67 27.62
C SER A 68 -15.98 9.16 26.31
N LYS A 69 -17.26 9.40 25.99
CA LYS A 69 -17.80 9.11 24.64
C LYS A 69 -17.07 9.91 23.56
N LYS A 70 -16.94 11.23 23.73
CA LYS A 70 -16.26 12.09 22.73
C LYS A 70 -14.75 11.84 22.63
N SER A 71 -14.08 11.41 23.71
CA SER A 71 -12.65 11.07 23.70
C SER A 71 -12.34 9.60 23.41
N GLN A 72 -13.27 8.66 23.63
CA GLN A 72 -13.18 7.30 23.08
C GLN A 72 -13.48 7.30 21.59
N ASP A 73 -14.39 8.15 21.11
CA ASP A 73 -14.61 8.32 19.67
C ASP A 73 -13.38 8.97 19.01
N GLN A 74 -12.73 9.97 19.64
CA GLN A 74 -11.48 10.55 19.14
C GLN A 74 -10.24 9.65 19.28
N ARG A 75 -10.14 8.83 20.34
CA ARG A 75 -9.02 7.87 20.52
C ARG A 75 -9.20 6.58 19.72
N VAL A 76 -10.41 6.27 19.26
CA VAL A 76 -10.64 5.21 18.27
C VAL A 76 -10.51 5.74 16.84
N ALA A 77 -10.75 7.04 16.58
CA ALA A 77 -10.62 7.64 15.25
C ALA A 77 -9.18 7.75 14.73
N GLU A 78 -8.19 8.11 15.56
CA GLU A 78 -6.80 8.25 15.08
C GLU A 78 -6.09 6.93 14.72
N PRO A 79 -6.28 5.80 15.43
CA PRO A 79 -5.71 4.52 15.00
C PRO A 79 -6.51 3.81 13.89
N SER A 80 -7.76 4.21 13.61
CA SER A 80 -8.60 3.56 12.58
C SER A 80 -8.57 4.25 11.21
N GLY A 81 -7.88 5.40 11.11
CA GLY A 81 -7.84 6.19 9.87
C GLY A 81 -9.12 6.96 9.57
N ILE A 82 -10.00 7.14 10.56
CA ILE A 82 -11.27 7.86 10.39
C ILE A 82 -11.04 9.36 10.64
N HIS A 83 -11.52 10.18 9.72
CA HIS A 83 -11.39 11.63 9.75
C HIS A 83 -12.74 12.28 9.45
N ASP A 84 -13.21 13.16 10.34
CA ASP A 84 -14.44 13.94 10.07
C ASP A 84 -14.28 14.87 8.85
N SER A 85 -13.04 15.29 8.58
CA SER A 85 -12.65 16.09 7.42
C SER A 85 -11.14 15.96 7.17
N LEU A 86 -10.75 16.07 5.90
CA LEU A 86 -9.33 16.17 5.50
C LEU A 86 -8.78 17.60 5.53
N VAL A 87 -9.64 18.62 5.72
CA VAL A 87 -9.24 20.02 5.73
C VAL A 87 -8.32 20.29 6.92
N GLY A 88 -7.19 20.94 6.66
CA GLY A 88 -6.21 21.31 7.69
C GLY A 88 -5.41 20.14 8.27
N LYS A 89 -5.58 18.90 7.76
CA LYS A 89 -4.71 17.78 8.12
C LYS A 89 -3.34 17.94 7.47
N ASP A 90 -2.30 17.44 8.11
CA ASP A 90 -0.97 17.43 7.50
C ASP A 90 -0.92 16.43 6.34
N LEU A 91 -0.14 16.76 5.31
CA LEU A 91 -0.02 15.92 4.11
C LEU A 91 0.67 14.59 4.38
N GLU A 92 1.72 14.62 5.21
CA GLU A 92 2.44 13.44 5.66
C GLU A 92 1.52 12.48 6.42
N ALA A 93 0.62 13.02 7.25
CA ALA A 93 -0.36 12.22 7.98
C ALA A 93 -1.36 11.49 7.06
N LEU A 94 -1.51 11.97 5.82
CA LEU A 94 -2.32 11.39 4.74
C LEU A 94 -1.46 10.67 3.68
N ARG A 95 -0.26 10.22 4.06
CA ARG A 95 0.67 9.44 3.22
C ARG A 95 1.16 10.14 1.94
N VAL A 96 0.99 11.46 1.83
CA VAL A 96 1.64 12.23 0.76
C VAL A 96 3.13 12.38 1.10
N HIS A 97 4.00 12.11 0.13
CA HIS A 97 5.45 12.22 0.31
C HIS A 97 5.89 13.64 0.71
N THR A 98 6.90 13.69 1.57
CA THR A 98 7.63 14.90 1.91
C THR A 98 8.36 15.45 0.69
N SER A 99 8.59 16.77 0.70
CA SER A 99 9.25 17.51 -0.37
C SER A 99 10.26 18.46 0.25
N ASP A 100 11.40 18.64 -0.42
CA ASP A 100 12.43 19.62 -0.09
C ASP A 100 12.10 21.01 -0.66
N HIS A 101 11.04 21.09 -1.45
CA HIS A 101 10.45 22.31 -1.97
C HIS A 101 9.17 22.68 -1.20
N ASP A 102 8.79 23.97 -1.24
CA ASP A 102 7.48 24.42 -0.76
C ASP A 102 6.37 23.75 -1.57
N VAL A 103 5.47 23.05 -0.87
CA VAL A 103 4.33 22.32 -1.44
C VAL A 103 2.99 22.89 -1.00
N SER A 104 2.98 24.11 -0.45
CA SER A 104 1.76 24.79 -0.01
C SER A 104 0.76 24.98 -1.16
N GLU A 105 1.24 25.28 -2.37
CA GLU A 105 0.42 25.33 -3.57
C GLU A 105 0.20 23.94 -4.18
N PHE A 106 -1.06 23.60 -4.47
CA PHE A 106 -1.38 22.45 -5.30
C PHE A 106 -1.59 22.89 -6.76
N LEU A 107 -0.78 22.38 -7.68
CA LEU A 107 -0.99 22.58 -9.12
C LEU A 107 -2.15 21.68 -9.60
N PRO A 108 -3.26 22.25 -10.12
CA PRO A 108 -4.37 21.48 -10.65
C PRO A 108 -3.91 20.55 -11.79
N ARG A 109 -4.44 19.33 -11.79
CA ARG A 109 -4.18 18.32 -12.82
C ARG A 109 -5.41 18.12 -13.70
N ASP A 110 -5.23 17.79 -14.97
CA ASP A 110 -6.35 17.51 -15.89
C ASP A 110 -7.20 16.33 -15.38
N ALA A 111 -6.54 15.29 -14.85
CA ALA A 111 -7.17 14.15 -14.20
C ALA A 111 -8.07 14.52 -12.99
N GLN A 112 -7.91 15.72 -12.42
CA GLN A 112 -8.76 16.19 -11.32
C GLN A 112 -10.22 16.32 -11.75
N LYS A 113 -10.48 16.75 -13.00
CA LYS A 113 -11.84 16.92 -13.52
C LYS A 113 -12.55 15.57 -13.64
N GLU A 114 -11.85 14.58 -14.17
CA GLU A 114 -12.35 13.20 -14.28
C GLU A 114 -12.64 12.61 -12.89
N LEU A 115 -11.77 12.85 -11.91
CA LEU A 115 -11.97 12.37 -10.54
C LEU A 115 -13.21 13.02 -9.90
N ILE A 116 -13.39 14.34 -10.05
CA ILE A 116 -14.59 15.03 -9.55
C ILE A 116 -15.85 14.44 -10.17
N GLN A 117 -15.87 14.29 -11.50
CA GLN A 117 -17.01 13.72 -12.21
C GLN A 117 -17.32 12.28 -11.76
N ALA A 118 -16.29 11.46 -11.53
CA ALA A 118 -16.47 10.10 -11.05
C ALA A 118 -17.03 10.05 -9.62
N ILE A 119 -16.60 10.96 -8.75
CA ILE A 119 -17.14 11.10 -7.39
C ILE A 119 -18.61 11.55 -7.43
N GLU A 120 -18.95 12.55 -8.26
CA GLU A 120 -20.33 13.02 -8.46
C GLU A 120 -21.26 11.90 -8.96
N ASN A 121 -20.74 11.01 -9.80
CA ASN A 121 -21.46 9.85 -10.31
C ASN A 121 -21.45 8.63 -9.36
N HIS A 122 -20.92 8.76 -8.14
CA HIS A 122 -20.75 7.65 -7.18
C HIS A 122 -20.03 6.43 -7.77
N THR A 123 -19.11 6.68 -8.72
CA THR A 123 -18.38 5.63 -9.42
C THR A 123 -17.09 5.32 -8.65
N PRO A 124 -16.84 4.06 -8.22
CA PRO A 124 -15.60 3.70 -7.56
C PRO A 124 -14.44 3.96 -8.52
N THR A 125 -13.45 4.73 -8.07
CA THR A 125 -12.37 5.23 -8.95
C THR A 125 -11.00 4.76 -8.49
N LEU A 126 -10.17 4.29 -9.43
CA LEU A 126 -8.79 3.89 -9.19
C LEU A 126 -7.83 4.81 -9.95
N LEU A 127 -7.02 5.56 -9.20
CA LEU A 127 -5.94 6.37 -9.74
C LEU A 127 -4.73 5.48 -10.01
N VAL A 128 -4.36 5.31 -11.27
CA VAL A 128 -3.22 4.48 -11.69
C VAL A 128 -2.14 5.33 -12.33
N GLY A 129 -0.89 5.14 -11.92
CA GLY A 129 0.24 5.88 -12.48
C GLY A 129 1.58 5.49 -11.86
N PRO A 130 2.70 5.95 -12.45
CA PRO A 130 4.04 5.66 -11.94
C PRO A 130 4.24 6.10 -10.49
N SER A 131 5.28 5.59 -9.84
CA SER A 131 5.70 6.11 -8.54
C SER A 131 5.93 7.63 -8.59
N MET A 132 5.58 8.32 -7.50
CA MET A 132 5.68 9.78 -7.38
C MET A 132 4.94 10.61 -8.46
N SER A 133 3.98 10.05 -9.20
CA SER A 133 3.20 10.83 -10.19
C SER A 133 2.20 11.83 -9.58
N GLY A 134 2.04 11.83 -8.25
CA GLY A 134 1.16 12.75 -7.52
C GLY A 134 -0.26 12.21 -7.26
N LYS A 135 -0.50 10.91 -7.41
CA LYS A 135 -1.81 10.24 -7.19
C LYS A 135 -2.44 10.59 -5.84
N THR A 136 -1.73 10.33 -4.74
CA THR A 136 -2.22 10.55 -3.38
C THR A 136 -2.46 12.04 -3.11
N ARG A 137 -1.57 12.93 -3.59
CA ARG A 137 -1.75 14.39 -3.49
C ARG A 137 -2.98 14.86 -4.27
N LEU A 138 -3.16 14.40 -5.51
CA LEU A 138 -4.32 14.72 -6.35
C LEU A 138 -5.63 14.32 -5.67
N MET A 139 -5.70 13.08 -5.17
CA MET A 139 -6.86 12.58 -4.45
C MET A 139 -7.17 13.42 -3.20
N VAL A 140 -6.18 13.61 -2.33
CA VAL A 140 -6.34 14.36 -1.07
C VAL A 140 -6.81 15.79 -1.33
N GLU A 141 -6.17 16.50 -2.27
CA GLU A 141 -6.54 17.88 -2.58
C GLU A 141 -7.89 18.01 -3.28
N THR A 142 -8.27 17.00 -4.07
CA THR A 142 -9.62 16.95 -4.67
C THR A 142 -10.69 16.79 -3.60
N VAL A 143 -10.50 15.87 -2.64
CA VAL A 143 -11.45 15.66 -1.54
C VAL A 143 -11.50 16.88 -0.62
N ARG A 144 -10.34 17.45 -0.25
CA ARG A 144 -10.27 18.65 0.60
C ARG A 144 -11.02 19.84 0.01
N LYS A 145 -10.85 20.08 -1.28
CA LYS A 145 -11.41 21.25 -1.95
C LYS A 145 -12.91 21.12 -2.20
N ASN A 146 -13.37 19.94 -2.66
CA ASN A 146 -14.75 19.75 -3.13
C ASN A 146 -15.67 19.13 -2.06
N TYR A 147 -15.12 18.41 -1.08
CA TYR A 147 -15.88 17.69 -0.05
C TYR A 147 -15.39 18.00 1.38
N PRO A 148 -15.28 19.28 1.78
CA PRO A 148 -14.60 19.69 3.02
C PRO A 148 -15.28 19.23 4.32
N SER A 149 -16.56 18.86 4.28
CA SER A 149 -17.34 18.43 5.45
C SER A 149 -17.73 16.95 5.41
N THR A 150 -17.20 16.20 4.44
CA THR A 150 -17.54 14.79 4.27
C THR A 150 -16.59 13.92 5.08
N PRO A 151 -17.09 13.03 5.95
CA PRO A 151 -16.24 12.09 6.66
C PRO A 151 -15.48 11.19 5.70
N VAL A 152 -14.21 10.98 6.00
CA VAL A 152 -13.28 10.17 5.22
C VAL A 152 -12.75 9.05 6.08
N TRP A 153 -12.74 7.85 5.52
CA TRP A 153 -12.01 6.72 6.08
C TRP A 153 -10.79 6.42 5.21
N PHE A 154 -9.62 6.46 5.83
CA PHE A 154 -8.29 6.30 5.23
C PHE A 154 -7.54 5.22 6.02
N PRO A 155 -7.77 3.91 5.77
CA PRO A 155 -7.07 2.81 6.44
C PRO A 155 -5.55 2.95 6.28
N LYS A 156 -4.83 2.81 7.39
CA LYS A 156 -3.36 2.91 7.41
C LYS A 156 -2.71 1.54 7.43
N GLU A 157 -3.30 0.60 8.15
CA GLU A 157 -2.83 -0.76 8.30
C GLU A 157 -3.67 -1.73 7.47
N ILE A 158 -3.04 -2.81 7.02
CA ILE A 158 -3.64 -3.85 6.16
C ILE A 158 -4.91 -4.46 6.79
N ASN A 159 -4.93 -4.60 8.11
CA ASN A 159 -6.02 -5.26 8.85
C ASN A 159 -7.14 -4.31 9.27
N ASP A 160 -7.05 -3.01 8.93
CA ASP A 160 -8.04 -2.02 9.37
C ASP A 160 -9.42 -2.29 8.77
N ILE A 161 -9.49 -2.81 7.53
CA ILE A 161 -10.75 -3.18 6.88
C ILE A 161 -11.46 -4.26 7.70
N GLN A 162 -10.78 -5.38 7.97
CA GLN A 162 -11.37 -6.50 8.72
C GLN A 162 -11.74 -6.10 10.15
N ARG A 163 -10.86 -5.37 10.85
CA ARG A 163 -11.11 -4.91 12.23
C ARG A 163 -12.35 -4.03 12.34
N LEU A 164 -12.63 -3.21 11.33
CA LEU A 164 -13.80 -2.32 11.34
C LEU A 164 -15.08 -3.04 10.97
N ILE A 165 -15.01 -4.01 10.05
CA ILE A 165 -16.13 -4.92 9.76
C ILE A 165 -16.49 -5.71 11.02
N ASP A 166 -15.51 -6.35 11.66
CA ASP A 166 -15.70 -7.15 12.88
C ASP A 166 -16.27 -6.32 14.05
N ALA A 167 -16.00 -5.01 14.06
CA ALA A 167 -16.45 -4.09 15.09
C ALA A 167 -17.80 -3.42 14.80
N ASP A 168 -18.48 -3.73 13.68
CA ASP A 168 -19.69 -3.04 13.19
C ASP A 168 -19.49 -1.51 13.08
N ARG A 169 -18.27 -1.10 12.68
CA ARG A 169 -17.84 0.30 12.52
C ARG A 169 -17.40 0.59 11.09
N GLY A 170 -18.03 -0.08 10.12
CA GLY A 170 -17.80 0.18 8.71
C GLY A 170 -18.12 1.63 8.29
N PRO A 171 -17.63 2.07 7.11
CA PRO A 171 -17.97 3.38 6.58
C PRO A 171 -19.50 3.50 6.41
N LYS A 172 -20.04 4.67 6.75
CA LYS A 172 -21.48 4.92 6.70
C LYS A 172 -21.87 5.57 5.38
N ARG A 173 -23.17 5.55 5.09
CA ARG A 173 -23.74 6.20 3.91
C ARG A 173 -23.21 7.62 3.69
N GLY A 174 -22.71 7.87 2.48
CA GLY A 174 -22.16 9.17 2.06
C GLY A 174 -20.72 9.44 2.53
N TRP A 175 -20.04 8.48 3.17
CA TRP A 175 -18.62 8.62 3.50
C TRP A 175 -17.74 8.43 2.27
N ILE A 176 -16.53 9.01 2.33
CA ILE A 176 -15.48 8.76 1.34
C ILE A 176 -14.53 7.71 1.91
N VAL A 177 -14.33 6.62 1.19
CA VAL A 177 -13.36 5.56 1.49
C VAL A 177 -12.14 5.77 0.59
N ILE A 178 -10.99 5.98 1.21
CA ILE A 178 -9.71 6.19 0.52
C ILE A 178 -8.80 4.98 0.72
N LEU A 179 -8.50 4.27 -0.36
CA LEU A 179 -7.62 3.09 -0.36
C LEU A 179 -6.29 3.44 -1.01
N ASP A 180 -5.35 3.98 -0.23
CA ASP A 180 -4.01 4.32 -0.73
C ASP A 180 -3.13 3.08 -0.85
N ASP A 181 -2.67 2.79 -2.08
CA ASP A 181 -2.04 1.53 -2.51
C ASP A 181 -2.94 0.32 -2.27
N VAL A 182 -4.01 0.21 -3.06
CA VAL A 182 -5.04 -0.83 -2.85
C VAL A 182 -4.50 -2.27 -2.97
N ASP A 183 -3.36 -2.47 -3.64
CA ASP A 183 -2.66 -3.77 -3.71
C ASP A 183 -2.37 -4.36 -2.31
N ARG A 184 -2.15 -3.51 -1.30
CA ARG A 184 -1.91 -3.95 0.08
C ARG A 184 -3.09 -4.68 0.71
N PHE A 185 -4.31 -4.31 0.32
CA PHE A 185 -5.56 -4.91 0.82
C PHE A 185 -5.99 -6.13 0.00
N LEU A 186 -5.64 -6.15 -1.30
CA LEU A 186 -5.91 -7.28 -2.19
C LEU A 186 -5.05 -8.50 -1.82
N SER A 187 -3.74 -8.30 -1.61
CA SER A 187 -2.83 -9.41 -1.28
C SER A 187 -3.23 -10.14 0.01
N ASN A 188 -3.85 -9.45 0.96
CA ASN A 188 -4.29 -10.07 2.21
C ASN A 188 -5.76 -10.49 2.20
N GLN A 189 -6.44 -10.36 1.05
CA GLN A 189 -7.87 -10.60 0.88
C GLN A 189 -8.74 -9.88 1.92
N THR A 190 -8.29 -8.73 2.43
CA THR A 190 -9.09 -7.94 3.38
C THR A 190 -10.15 -7.11 2.66
N LEU A 191 -9.96 -6.86 1.36
CA LEU A 191 -10.95 -6.24 0.48
C LEU A 191 -11.47 -7.28 -0.53
N SER A 192 -12.74 -7.66 -0.41
CA SER A 192 -13.45 -8.52 -1.36
C SER A 192 -14.39 -7.70 -2.26
N LEU A 193 -14.81 -8.28 -3.39
CA LEU A 193 -15.76 -7.60 -4.29
C LEU A 193 -17.10 -7.36 -3.59
N GLY A 194 -17.61 -8.34 -2.85
CA GLY A 194 -18.83 -8.17 -2.06
C GLY A 194 -18.74 -7.02 -1.06
N GLN A 195 -17.56 -6.81 -0.45
CA GLN A 195 -17.36 -5.67 0.46
C GLN A 195 -17.35 -4.32 -0.29
N LEU A 196 -16.69 -4.27 -1.44
CA LEU A 196 -16.69 -3.09 -2.30
C LEU A 196 -18.10 -2.75 -2.78
N GLU A 197 -18.87 -3.76 -3.20
CA GLU A 197 -20.26 -3.60 -3.63
C GLU A 197 -21.16 -3.12 -2.49
N ALA A 198 -20.99 -3.66 -1.27
CA ALA A 198 -21.72 -3.19 -0.11
C ALA A 198 -21.51 -1.69 0.14
N TRP A 199 -20.26 -1.21 0.05
CA TRP A 199 -19.96 0.23 0.19
C TRP A 199 -20.62 1.06 -0.92
N ILE A 200 -20.60 0.57 -2.16
CA ILE A 200 -21.23 1.26 -3.29
C ILE A 200 -22.76 1.30 -3.10
N GLN A 201 -23.38 0.21 -2.65
CA GLN A 201 -24.82 0.13 -2.36
C GLN A 201 -25.21 1.10 -1.24
N ASP A 202 -24.37 1.25 -0.22
CA ASP A 202 -24.53 2.23 0.85
C ASP A 202 -24.23 3.68 0.40
N SER A 203 -24.02 3.94 -0.89
CA SER A 203 -23.69 5.25 -1.45
C SER A 203 -22.39 5.85 -0.90
N CYS A 204 -21.43 5.01 -0.47
CA CYS A 204 -20.08 5.45 -0.16
C CYS A 204 -19.32 5.77 -1.46
N ILE A 205 -18.47 6.79 -1.41
CA ILE A 205 -17.56 7.14 -2.50
C ILE A 205 -16.25 6.40 -2.26
N VAL A 206 -15.82 5.55 -3.18
CA VAL A 206 -14.56 4.79 -3.02
C VAL A 206 -13.53 5.31 -4.01
N ILE A 207 -12.41 5.80 -3.48
CA ILE A 207 -11.26 6.28 -4.27
C ILE A 207 -10.04 5.48 -3.85
N ALA A 208 -9.38 4.86 -4.82
CA ALA A 208 -8.19 4.05 -4.59
C ALA A 208 -7.00 4.58 -5.38
N THR A 209 -5.79 4.29 -4.92
CA THR A 209 -4.55 4.51 -5.68
C THR A 209 -3.84 3.19 -5.91
N MET A 210 -3.17 3.05 -7.05
CA MET A 210 -2.28 1.92 -7.32
C MET A 210 -1.12 2.36 -8.21
N MET A 211 0.04 1.74 -8.01
CA MET A 211 1.17 1.91 -8.90
C MET A 211 0.88 1.24 -10.27
N GLN A 212 1.38 1.84 -11.36
CA GLN A 212 1.17 1.29 -12.69
C GLN A 212 1.77 -0.12 -12.87
N SER A 213 2.95 -0.40 -12.32
CA SER A 213 3.55 -1.74 -12.35
C SER A 213 2.72 -2.74 -11.56
N SER A 214 2.23 -2.37 -10.36
CA SER A 214 1.29 -3.18 -9.58
C SER A 214 -0.03 -3.43 -10.31
N TYR A 215 -0.52 -2.49 -11.13
CA TYR A 215 -1.78 -2.61 -11.88
C TYR A 215 -1.68 -3.54 -13.10
N ARG A 216 -0.50 -3.71 -13.71
CA ARG A 216 -0.33 -4.50 -14.96
C ARG A 216 -0.89 -5.93 -14.88
N PRO A 217 -0.72 -6.70 -13.79
CA PRO A 217 -1.30 -8.04 -13.66
C PRO A 217 -2.83 -8.04 -13.52
N TRP A 218 -3.43 -6.92 -13.11
CA TRP A 218 -4.87 -6.83 -12.84
C TRP A 218 -5.68 -6.30 -14.01
N ARG A 219 -5.05 -5.76 -15.06
CA ARG A 219 -5.78 -5.18 -16.20
C ARG A 219 -6.67 -6.21 -16.90
N ASP A 220 -7.81 -5.76 -17.40
CA ASP A 220 -8.59 -6.54 -18.37
C ASP A 220 -7.69 -6.98 -19.53
N GLY A 221 -7.63 -8.30 -19.77
CA GLY A 221 -6.72 -8.93 -20.74
C GLY A 221 -5.35 -9.36 -20.20
N ALA A 222 -5.12 -9.32 -18.87
CA ALA A 222 -4.02 -10.05 -18.27
C ALA A 222 -4.19 -11.57 -18.49
N LYS A 223 -3.07 -12.30 -18.60
CA LYS A 223 -3.10 -13.74 -18.91
C LYS A 223 -3.77 -14.56 -17.81
N ASP A 224 -3.63 -14.14 -16.55
CA ASP A 224 -4.13 -14.87 -15.38
C ASP A 224 -4.86 -13.89 -14.45
N LYS A 225 -6.12 -14.17 -14.09
CA LYS A 225 -6.89 -13.34 -13.15
C LYS A 225 -6.59 -13.80 -11.72
N LEU A 226 -5.75 -13.03 -11.05
CA LEU A 226 -5.38 -13.27 -9.65
C LEU A 226 -6.60 -13.04 -8.71
N PRO A 227 -6.66 -13.69 -7.53
CA PRO A 227 -7.66 -13.36 -6.52
C PRO A 227 -7.68 -11.86 -6.18
N GLY A 228 -8.83 -11.20 -6.30
CA GLY A 228 -8.97 -9.74 -6.20
C GLY A 228 -8.97 -9.00 -7.54
N TRP A 229 -8.83 -9.69 -8.67
CA TRP A 229 -8.95 -9.12 -10.01
C TRP A 229 -10.33 -8.52 -10.25
N ASP A 230 -11.36 -9.18 -9.76
CA ASP A 230 -12.75 -8.73 -9.76
C ASP A 230 -12.93 -7.41 -9.00
N VAL A 231 -12.25 -7.26 -7.86
CA VAL A 231 -12.21 -6.01 -7.09
C VAL A 231 -11.58 -4.89 -7.90
N VAL A 232 -10.42 -5.13 -8.51
CA VAL A 232 -9.68 -4.09 -9.26
C VAL A 232 -10.45 -3.64 -10.50
N ASN A 233 -11.01 -4.58 -11.28
CA ASN A 233 -11.75 -4.25 -12.50
C ASN A 233 -13.15 -3.71 -12.24
N ARG A 234 -13.61 -3.70 -10.98
CA ARG A 234 -14.82 -2.95 -10.58
C ARG A 234 -14.61 -1.44 -10.59
N PHE A 235 -13.37 -0.96 -10.48
CA PHE A 235 -13.05 0.48 -10.47
C PHE A 235 -12.99 1.08 -11.87
N THR A 236 -13.46 2.32 -12.01
CA THR A 236 -13.13 3.16 -13.17
C THR A 236 -11.72 3.71 -13.04
N ILE A 237 -10.90 3.51 -14.07
CA ILE A 237 -9.47 3.85 -14.02
C ILE A 237 -9.26 5.28 -14.52
N ILE A 238 -8.57 6.08 -13.72
CA ILE A 238 -8.06 7.40 -14.13
C ILE A 238 -6.53 7.34 -14.13
N ARG A 239 -5.93 7.65 -15.27
CA ARG A 239 -4.47 7.60 -15.43
C ARG A 239 -3.83 8.92 -15.00
N VAL A 240 -2.85 8.83 -14.10
CA VAL A 240 -2.09 9.99 -13.61
C VAL A 240 -0.64 9.87 -14.07
N ALA A 241 -0.31 10.61 -15.13
CA ALA A 241 1.02 10.66 -15.70
C ALA A 241 1.98 11.53 -14.86
N SER A 242 3.25 11.14 -14.83
CA SER A 242 4.32 11.92 -14.18
C SER A 242 4.60 13.24 -14.91
N LEU A 243 4.59 13.21 -16.24
CA LEU A 243 4.75 14.40 -17.08
C LEU A 243 3.46 15.19 -17.14
N LEU A 244 3.60 16.52 -17.21
CA LEU A 244 2.48 17.45 -17.30
C LEU A 244 1.97 17.58 -18.73
N THR A 245 0.65 17.65 -18.90
CA THR A 245 0.02 18.00 -20.18
C THR A 245 0.37 19.43 -20.59
N GLU A 246 0.06 19.82 -21.83
CA GLU A 246 0.27 21.20 -22.29
C GLU A 246 -0.51 22.21 -21.43
N ASN A 247 -1.75 21.89 -21.06
CA ASN A 247 -2.58 22.73 -20.19
C ASN A 247 -1.96 22.89 -18.80
N GLU A 248 -1.51 21.79 -18.21
CA GLU A 248 -0.86 21.77 -16.90
C GLU A 248 0.48 22.53 -16.93
N GLN A 249 1.23 22.47 -18.03
CA GLN A 249 2.45 23.26 -18.21
C GLN A 249 2.18 24.77 -18.29
N ILE A 250 1.06 25.19 -18.89
CA ILE A 250 0.66 26.59 -18.88
C ILE A 250 0.31 27.04 -17.45
N ALA A 251 -0.44 26.21 -16.72
CA ALA A 251 -0.76 26.49 -15.32
C ALA A 251 0.51 26.59 -14.44
N LEU A 252 1.47 25.68 -14.65
CA LEU A 252 2.76 25.68 -13.94
C LEU A 252 3.54 27.00 -14.10
N ARG A 253 3.54 27.58 -15.31
CA ARG A 253 4.25 28.85 -15.57
C ARG A 253 3.64 30.04 -14.85
N ASN A 254 2.40 29.92 -14.39
CA ASN A 254 1.67 30.94 -13.66
C ASN A 254 1.56 30.63 -12.16
N SER A 255 2.25 29.59 -11.67
CA SER A 255 2.23 29.17 -10.28
C SER A 255 3.56 29.51 -9.57
N SER A 256 3.65 29.23 -8.27
CA SER A 256 4.90 29.31 -7.49
C SER A 256 6.02 28.42 -8.02
N TYR A 257 5.71 27.47 -8.91
CA TYR A 257 6.65 26.52 -9.50
C TYR A 257 7.20 26.97 -10.87
N ALA A 258 6.93 28.21 -11.30
CA ALA A 258 7.30 28.70 -12.63
C ALA A 258 8.81 28.53 -12.93
N ASP A 259 9.67 28.75 -11.94
CA ASP A 259 11.13 28.63 -12.06
C ASP A 259 11.58 27.17 -12.31
N LEU A 260 10.75 26.18 -11.98
CA LEU A 260 11.03 24.76 -12.17
C LEU A 260 10.59 24.25 -13.57
N ALA A 261 9.92 25.08 -14.38
CA ALA A 261 9.24 24.64 -15.60
C ALA A 261 10.16 24.00 -16.67
N ALA A 262 11.45 24.33 -16.69
CA ALA A 262 12.41 23.67 -17.57
C ALA A 262 12.70 22.23 -17.12
N THR A 263 12.97 22.03 -15.83
CA THR A 263 13.26 20.73 -15.24
C THR A 263 12.03 19.82 -15.24
N VAL A 264 10.86 20.38 -14.92
CA VAL A 264 9.57 19.68 -14.88
C VAL A 264 9.19 19.08 -16.23
N ARG A 265 9.59 19.69 -17.35
CA ARG A 265 9.33 19.13 -18.69
C ARG A 265 9.97 17.77 -18.93
N ASN A 266 11.09 17.48 -18.27
CA ASN A 266 11.81 16.22 -18.43
C ASN A 266 11.52 15.23 -17.30
N VAL A 267 11.34 15.72 -16.08
CA VAL A 267 11.21 14.90 -14.87
C VAL A 267 9.75 14.68 -14.46
N GLY A 268 8.88 15.65 -14.73
CA GLY A 268 7.57 15.78 -14.12
C GLY A 268 7.62 16.57 -12.81
N LEU A 269 6.52 17.23 -12.44
CA LEU A 269 6.46 18.07 -11.24
C LEU A 269 6.50 17.23 -9.96
N ALA A 270 5.59 16.27 -9.84
CA ALA A 270 5.49 15.46 -8.62
C ALA A 270 6.75 14.61 -8.35
N PRO A 271 7.40 13.97 -9.35
CA PRO A 271 8.68 13.31 -9.13
C PRO A 271 9.80 14.27 -8.75
N LEU A 272 9.82 15.50 -9.32
CA LEU A 272 10.82 16.51 -8.96
C LEU A 272 10.66 16.93 -7.50
N LEU A 273 9.45 17.28 -7.08
CA LEU A 273 9.14 17.68 -5.69
C LEU A 273 9.36 16.53 -4.70
N GLY A 274 9.10 15.29 -5.12
CA GLY A 274 9.37 14.08 -4.32
C GLY A 274 10.84 13.65 -4.27
N GLY A 275 11.75 14.42 -4.86
CA GLY A 275 13.20 14.15 -4.81
C GLY A 275 13.69 13.05 -5.76
N ALA A 276 12.90 12.63 -6.76
CA ALA A 276 13.25 11.53 -7.67
C ALA A 276 14.64 11.68 -8.33
N PRO A 277 15.08 12.87 -8.82
CA PRO A 277 16.43 13.02 -9.38
C PRO A 277 17.53 12.72 -8.37
N ALA A 278 17.37 13.16 -7.13
CA ALA A 278 18.36 12.94 -6.07
C ALA A 278 18.40 11.46 -5.65
N VAL A 279 17.24 10.78 -5.63
CA VAL A 279 17.15 9.32 -5.42
C VAL A 279 17.91 8.56 -6.51
N ARG A 280 17.66 8.88 -7.79
CA ARG A 280 18.34 8.25 -8.93
C ARG A 280 19.85 8.47 -8.89
N GLN A 281 20.28 9.70 -8.59
CA GLN A 281 21.70 10.01 -8.41
C GLN A 281 22.31 9.18 -7.27
N ARG A 282 21.63 9.09 -6.13
CA ARG A 282 22.10 8.31 -4.99
C ARG A 282 22.22 6.83 -5.31
N LEU A 283 21.28 6.26 -6.07
CA LEU A 283 21.38 4.89 -6.55
C LEU A 283 22.61 4.67 -7.42
N ALA A 284 22.87 5.57 -8.37
CA ALA A 284 24.04 5.51 -9.24
C ALA A 284 25.36 5.59 -8.43
N GLU A 285 25.46 6.53 -7.48
CA GLU A 285 26.60 6.63 -6.55
C GLU A 285 26.77 5.37 -5.69
N GLY A 286 25.64 4.72 -5.35
CA GLY A 286 25.62 3.47 -4.60
C GLY A 286 26.33 2.34 -5.32
N LEU A 287 26.06 2.20 -6.62
CA LEU A 287 26.66 1.18 -7.47
C LEU A 287 28.17 1.39 -7.64
N GLU A 288 28.67 2.62 -7.50
CA GLU A 288 30.11 2.91 -7.61
C GLU A 288 30.86 2.78 -6.28
N ARG A 289 30.27 3.23 -5.17
CA ARG A 289 31.00 3.49 -3.91
C ARG A 289 30.43 2.79 -2.68
N HIS A 290 29.23 2.24 -2.79
CA HIS A 290 28.49 1.64 -1.67
C HIS A 290 27.83 0.33 -2.07
N LEU A 291 28.60 -0.58 -2.68
CA LEU A 291 28.15 -1.85 -3.26
C LEU A 291 27.17 -2.62 -2.37
N TRP A 292 27.51 -2.86 -1.10
CA TRP A 292 26.61 -3.55 -0.16
C TRP A 292 25.37 -2.75 0.23
N GLY A 293 25.46 -1.41 0.22
CA GLY A 293 24.30 -0.54 0.40
C GLY A 293 23.35 -0.62 -0.80
N TYR A 294 23.91 -0.59 -2.02
CA TYR A 294 23.16 -0.79 -3.26
C TYR A 294 22.55 -2.20 -3.33
N ALA A 295 23.29 -3.24 -2.94
CA ALA A 295 22.81 -4.62 -2.86
C ALA A 295 21.60 -4.77 -1.93
N LEU A 296 21.59 -4.09 -0.78
CA LEU A 296 20.41 -4.05 0.11
C LEU A 296 19.21 -3.38 -0.56
N VAL A 297 19.43 -2.26 -1.26
CA VAL A 297 18.37 -1.53 -1.94
C VAL A 297 17.79 -2.36 -3.09
N ARG A 298 18.65 -3.01 -3.88
CA ARG A 298 18.25 -3.96 -4.92
C ARG A 298 17.47 -5.14 -4.34
N ALA A 299 17.94 -5.73 -3.24
CA ALA A 299 17.24 -6.82 -2.57
C ALA A 299 15.84 -6.40 -2.11
N ALA A 300 15.70 -5.20 -1.55
CA ALA A 300 14.41 -4.66 -1.13
C ALA A 300 13.50 -4.32 -2.32
N ALA A 301 14.06 -3.84 -3.43
CA ALA A 301 13.32 -3.62 -4.68
C ALA A 301 12.80 -4.94 -5.27
N ASP A 302 13.64 -5.95 -5.40
CA ASP A 302 13.23 -7.26 -5.91
C ASP A 302 12.22 -7.93 -4.96
N TRP A 303 12.38 -7.79 -3.64
CA TRP A 303 11.42 -8.26 -2.63
C TRP A 303 10.03 -7.60 -2.80
N ARG A 304 10.00 -6.28 -3.06
CA ARG A 304 8.76 -5.54 -3.36
C ARG A 304 8.15 -5.95 -4.69
N ARG A 305 8.97 -6.12 -5.74
CA ARG A 305 8.53 -6.54 -7.09
C ARG A 305 7.89 -7.93 -7.11
N VAL A 306 8.36 -8.84 -6.25
CA VAL A 306 7.75 -10.17 -6.03
C VAL A 306 6.45 -10.10 -5.20
N GLY A 307 6.14 -8.95 -4.60
CA GLY A 307 4.90 -8.76 -3.82
C GLY A 307 4.97 -9.25 -2.38
N LEU A 308 6.18 -9.36 -1.80
CA LEU A 308 6.39 -9.93 -0.47
C LEU A 308 6.15 -8.95 0.70
N GLY A 309 5.80 -7.69 0.41
CA GLY A 309 5.53 -6.66 1.42
C GLY A 309 6.77 -6.26 2.24
N PRO A 310 6.60 -5.73 3.47
CA PRO A 310 7.71 -5.30 4.32
C PRO A 310 8.63 -6.45 4.78
N ALA A 311 9.93 -6.25 4.66
CA ALA A 311 10.96 -7.23 5.00
C ALA A 311 11.71 -6.88 6.30
N THR A 312 12.23 -7.90 6.99
CA THR A 312 13.18 -7.73 8.10
C THR A 312 14.58 -7.47 7.57
N LYS A 313 15.48 -6.96 8.42
CA LYS A 313 16.88 -6.80 8.01
C LYS A 313 17.53 -8.12 7.59
N ALA A 314 17.21 -9.21 8.29
CA ALA A 314 17.77 -10.52 8.02
C ALA A 314 17.32 -11.06 6.65
N GLN A 315 16.04 -10.88 6.29
CA GLN A 315 15.53 -11.24 4.96
C GLN A 315 16.28 -10.47 3.85
N LEU A 316 16.39 -9.15 3.97
CA LEU A 316 17.04 -8.31 2.97
C LEU A 316 18.55 -8.58 2.86
N GLN A 317 19.22 -8.82 3.98
CA GLN A 317 20.64 -9.20 3.99
C GLN A 317 20.86 -10.55 3.30
N LYS A 318 19.98 -11.52 3.54
CA LYS A 318 20.08 -12.84 2.91
C LYS A 318 19.92 -12.77 1.40
N VAL A 319 18.96 -11.99 0.91
CA VAL A 319 18.80 -11.76 -0.53
C VAL A 319 19.96 -10.95 -1.10
N ALA A 320 20.43 -9.92 -0.39
CA ALA A 320 21.57 -9.11 -0.83
C ALA A 320 22.87 -9.93 -0.98
N LEU A 321 23.07 -10.96 -0.14
CA LEU A 321 24.22 -11.87 -0.26
C LEU A 321 24.23 -12.65 -1.58
N ALA A 322 23.08 -12.86 -2.23
CA ALA A 322 23.01 -13.50 -3.55
C ALA A 322 23.70 -12.66 -4.64
N PHE A 323 23.97 -11.37 -4.38
CA PHE A 323 24.64 -10.45 -5.30
C PHE A 323 26.15 -10.35 -5.10
N LYS A 324 26.75 -11.17 -4.21
CA LYS A 324 28.20 -11.07 -3.90
C LYS A 324 29.07 -11.19 -5.16
N ASP A 325 28.74 -12.15 -6.02
CA ASP A 325 29.51 -12.44 -7.24
C ASP A 325 29.19 -11.49 -8.41
N ASP A 326 28.10 -10.72 -8.31
CA ASP A 326 27.61 -9.87 -9.41
C ASP A 326 27.84 -8.38 -9.13
N ILE A 327 27.87 -7.97 -7.85
CA ILE A 327 27.87 -6.56 -7.42
C ILE A 327 28.92 -6.32 -6.34
N ALA A 328 28.88 -7.08 -5.24
CA ALA A 328 29.54 -6.72 -3.99
C ALA A 328 30.48 -7.83 -3.50
N TRP A 329 31.71 -7.84 -4.04
CA TRP A 329 32.66 -8.96 -3.93
C TRP A 329 33.32 -9.11 -2.56
N ASP A 330 33.35 -8.05 -1.73
CA ASP A 330 33.96 -8.03 -0.40
C ASP A 330 33.01 -8.52 0.71
N GLU A 331 33.50 -8.73 1.92
CA GLU A 331 32.62 -9.06 3.06
C GLU A 331 31.74 -7.87 3.46
N PRO A 332 30.43 -8.07 3.69
CA PRO A 332 29.50 -6.99 3.93
C PRO A 332 29.75 -6.29 5.27
N ASN A 333 30.00 -4.98 5.23
CA ASN A 333 29.83 -4.13 6.41
C ASN A 333 28.37 -3.68 6.52
N TRP A 334 27.53 -4.53 7.11
CA TRP A 334 26.09 -4.27 7.23
C TRP A 334 25.75 -2.96 7.94
N LYS A 335 26.53 -2.55 8.94
CA LYS A 335 26.31 -1.30 9.65
C LYS A 335 26.46 -0.09 8.71
N LYS A 336 27.49 -0.11 7.86
CA LYS A 336 27.72 0.94 6.84
C LYS A 336 26.67 0.88 5.74
N ALA A 337 26.32 -0.33 5.28
CA ALA A 337 25.34 -0.56 4.23
C ALA A 337 23.95 -0.04 4.64
N TRP A 338 23.45 -0.45 5.81
CA TRP A 338 22.18 0.05 6.35
C TRP A 338 22.19 1.55 6.57
N LYS A 339 23.27 2.09 7.18
CA LYS A 339 23.39 3.54 7.40
C LYS A 339 23.32 4.33 6.09
N TRP A 340 23.86 3.79 5.00
CA TRP A 340 23.80 4.43 3.69
C TRP A 340 22.41 4.29 3.05
N ALA A 341 21.84 3.08 3.06
CA ALA A 341 20.56 2.79 2.41
C ALA A 341 19.36 3.50 3.08
N SER A 342 19.40 3.63 4.42
CA SER A 342 18.33 4.28 5.19
C SER A 342 18.56 5.76 5.45
N LYS A 343 19.65 6.35 4.93
CA LYS A 343 19.87 7.79 5.06
C LYS A 343 18.96 8.54 4.09
N GLU A 344 18.28 9.55 4.61
CA GLU A 344 17.46 10.46 3.81
C GLU A 344 18.30 11.22 2.78
N VAL A 345 17.71 11.36 1.60
CA VAL A 345 18.18 12.17 0.49
C VAL A 345 17.49 13.51 0.63
N ASN A 346 18.26 14.60 0.69
CA ASN A 346 17.75 15.95 0.91
C ASN A 346 16.78 16.07 2.11
N ASP A 347 16.97 15.25 3.16
CA ASP A 347 16.12 15.22 4.36
C ASP A 347 14.61 14.95 4.06
N THR A 348 14.31 14.26 2.95
CA THR A 348 12.92 13.95 2.51
C THR A 348 12.63 12.46 2.46
N VAL A 349 13.34 11.74 1.59
CA VAL A 349 13.07 10.33 1.27
C VAL A 349 14.32 9.48 1.46
N SER A 350 14.16 8.24 1.91
CA SER A 350 15.25 7.26 1.99
C SER A 350 15.05 6.16 0.95
N LEU A 351 16.13 5.52 0.49
CA LEU A 351 16.03 4.39 -0.45
C LEU A 351 15.35 3.18 0.19
N ILE A 352 15.60 2.98 1.48
CA ILE A 352 14.88 2.00 2.30
C ILE A 352 14.42 2.69 3.58
N ARG A 353 13.11 2.65 3.84
CA ARG A 353 12.49 3.23 5.04
C ARG A 353 12.05 2.15 6.01
N GLN A 354 12.03 2.50 7.29
CA GLN A 354 11.47 1.66 8.34
C GLN A 354 9.96 1.92 8.46
N THR A 355 9.13 0.88 8.33
CA THR A 355 7.66 0.97 8.41
C THR A 355 7.09 0.37 9.70
N GLY A 356 7.91 -0.37 10.46
CA GLY A 356 7.54 -0.92 11.77
C GLY A 356 8.78 -1.21 12.62
N SER A 357 8.61 -1.85 13.78
CA SER A 357 9.72 -2.09 14.73
C SER A 357 10.91 -2.85 14.12
N ASP A 358 10.67 -3.77 13.19
CA ASP A 358 11.69 -4.46 12.40
C ASP A 358 11.25 -4.71 10.94
N LYS A 359 10.51 -3.77 10.37
CA LYS A 359 9.99 -3.88 8.99
C LYS A 359 10.51 -2.74 8.15
N TRP A 360 10.99 -3.08 6.97
CA TRP A 360 11.69 -2.21 6.04
C TRP A 360 11.10 -2.37 4.64
N GLU A 361 10.89 -1.25 3.96
CA GLU A 361 10.40 -1.19 2.60
C GLU A 361 11.35 -0.34 1.76
N VAL A 362 11.55 -0.74 0.50
CA VAL A 362 12.20 0.12 -0.48
C VAL A 362 11.27 1.29 -0.82
N LEU A 363 11.86 2.42 -1.21
CA LEU A 363 11.11 3.47 -1.87
C LEU A 363 10.53 2.95 -3.19
N ASP A 364 9.22 3.09 -3.35
CA ASP A 364 8.44 2.64 -4.49
C ASP A 364 9.01 3.07 -5.84
N LEU A 365 9.62 4.26 -5.91
CA LEU A 365 10.32 4.74 -7.12
C LEU A 365 11.42 3.78 -7.59
N VAL A 366 12.18 3.21 -6.65
CA VAL A 366 13.28 2.29 -6.95
C VAL A 366 12.76 0.95 -7.49
N ALA A 367 11.64 0.46 -6.95
CA ALA A 367 11.02 -0.77 -7.42
C ALA A 367 10.37 -0.59 -8.81
N ASP A 368 9.74 0.57 -9.06
CA ASP A 368 9.05 0.88 -10.32
C ASP A 368 10.03 1.12 -11.48
N GLU A 369 11.18 1.75 -11.19
CA GLU A 369 12.24 2.04 -12.18
C GLU A 369 13.30 0.92 -12.30
N ALA A 370 13.14 -0.18 -11.58
CA ALA A 370 14.06 -1.32 -11.65
C ALA A 370 14.02 -1.97 -13.03
N ASP A 371 15.11 -1.83 -13.78
CA ASP A 371 15.31 -2.38 -15.12
C ASP A 371 16.15 -3.68 -15.12
N TRP A 372 16.66 -4.09 -13.97
CA TRP A 372 17.41 -5.34 -13.83
C TRP A 372 16.51 -6.58 -13.76
N PRO A 373 16.99 -7.73 -14.27
CA PRO A 373 16.23 -8.97 -14.26
C PRO A 373 16.16 -9.59 -12.85
N LEU A 374 15.02 -10.22 -12.57
CA LEU A 374 14.86 -11.10 -11.42
C LEU A 374 15.40 -12.49 -11.82
N ASN A 375 16.55 -12.88 -11.27
CA ASN A 375 17.22 -14.13 -11.64
C ASN A 375 16.94 -15.27 -10.64
N GLN A 376 17.28 -16.50 -11.04
CA GLN A 376 17.09 -17.71 -10.24
C GLN A 376 17.76 -17.62 -8.85
N LYS A 377 19.03 -17.20 -8.78
CA LYS A 377 19.76 -17.05 -7.50
C LYS A 377 19.05 -16.14 -6.51
N THR A 378 18.47 -15.04 -7.00
CA THR A 378 17.75 -14.07 -6.17
C THR A 378 16.47 -14.68 -5.60
N LEU A 379 15.71 -15.37 -6.46
CA LEU A 379 14.48 -16.06 -6.06
C LEU A 379 14.75 -17.20 -5.07
N GLU A 380 15.80 -17.99 -5.29
CA GLU A 380 16.22 -19.04 -4.35
C GLU A 380 16.66 -18.45 -3.01
N ALA A 381 17.31 -17.28 -3.00
CA ALA A 381 17.66 -16.58 -1.77
C ALA A 381 16.42 -16.07 -1.02
N MET A 382 15.39 -15.60 -1.74
CA MET A 382 14.09 -15.23 -1.17
C MET A 382 13.39 -16.46 -0.58
N ALA A 383 13.32 -17.57 -1.32
CA ALA A 383 12.76 -18.84 -0.86
C ALA A 383 13.51 -19.41 0.35
N SER A 384 14.82 -19.17 0.42
CA SER A 384 15.63 -19.59 1.57
C SER A 384 15.46 -18.69 2.78
N ALA A 385 15.04 -17.43 2.60
CA ALA A 385 14.79 -16.51 3.71
C ALA A 385 13.57 -16.96 4.50
N GLU A 386 13.46 -16.52 5.76
CA GLU A 386 12.23 -16.73 6.51
C GLU A 386 11.08 -16.06 5.74
N HIS A 387 9.96 -16.75 5.58
CA HIS A 387 8.80 -16.23 4.86
C HIS A 387 7.51 -16.83 5.41
N THR A 388 6.38 -16.16 5.19
CA THR A 388 5.06 -16.69 5.53
C THR A 388 4.55 -17.62 4.42
N PRO A 389 3.56 -18.48 4.69
CA PRO A 389 2.97 -19.32 3.64
C PRO A 389 2.37 -18.52 2.47
N HIS A 390 1.84 -17.32 2.72
CA HIS A 390 1.41 -16.40 1.66
C HIS A 390 2.60 -15.90 0.82
N GLN A 391 3.71 -15.55 1.46
CA GLN A 391 4.94 -15.17 0.75
C GLN A 391 5.51 -16.37 -0.03
N ALA A 392 5.37 -17.60 0.47
CA ALA A 392 5.77 -18.81 -0.24
C ALA A 392 5.03 -18.94 -1.58
N LEU A 393 3.74 -18.65 -1.59
CA LEU A 393 2.93 -18.62 -2.81
C LEU A 393 3.46 -17.58 -3.80
N ALA A 394 3.68 -16.34 -3.35
CA ALA A 394 4.21 -15.27 -4.20
C ALA A 394 5.61 -15.60 -4.77
N ILE A 395 6.49 -16.17 -3.96
CA ILE A 395 7.81 -16.65 -4.40
C ILE A 395 7.67 -17.76 -5.45
N SER A 396 6.79 -18.73 -5.22
CA SER A 396 6.55 -19.85 -6.15
C SER A 396 6.06 -19.37 -7.51
N PHE A 397 5.13 -18.42 -7.53
CA PHE A 397 4.67 -17.77 -8.76
C PHE A 397 5.80 -16.99 -9.44
N ALA A 398 6.60 -16.24 -8.69
CA ALA A 398 7.73 -15.53 -9.27
C ALA A 398 8.77 -16.49 -9.86
N MET A 399 9.06 -17.60 -9.20
CA MET A 399 9.91 -18.68 -9.75
C MET A 399 9.36 -19.24 -11.06
N TYR A 400 8.06 -19.56 -11.11
CA TYR A 400 7.42 -20.06 -12.33
C TYR A 400 7.48 -19.05 -13.49
N THR A 401 7.02 -17.83 -13.26
CA THR A 401 6.94 -16.77 -14.29
C THR A 401 8.30 -16.35 -14.85
N HIS A 402 9.36 -16.45 -14.04
CA HIS A 402 10.73 -16.13 -14.44
C HIS A 402 11.53 -17.36 -14.93
N GLY A 403 10.90 -18.54 -15.06
CA GLY A 403 11.57 -19.76 -15.51
C GLY A 403 12.68 -20.24 -14.56
N ALA A 404 12.58 -19.88 -13.28
CA ALA A 404 13.53 -20.17 -12.23
C ALA A 404 13.06 -21.31 -11.29
N LEU A 405 11.97 -21.98 -11.65
CA LEU A 405 11.41 -23.07 -10.87
C LEU A 405 12.16 -24.37 -11.16
N ASP A 406 12.84 -24.88 -10.14
CA ASP A 406 13.53 -26.18 -10.15
C ASP A 406 12.89 -27.09 -9.10
N HIS A 407 12.13 -28.10 -9.54
CA HIS A 407 11.43 -29.02 -8.65
C HIS A 407 12.36 -29.96 -7.88
N ASP A 408 13.62 -30.11 -8.31
CA ASP A 408 14.64 -30.90 -7.62
C ASP A 408 15.35 -30.10 -6.52
N ASN A 409 15.25 -28.77 -6.56
CA ASN A 409 15.82 -27.91 -5.53
C ASN A 409 15.02 -28.07 -4.20
N PRO A 410 15.68 -28.48 -3.09
CA PRO A 410 14.99 -28.72 -1.82
C PRO A 410 14.35 -27.46 -1.22
N VAL A 411 14.91 -26.28 -1.48
CA VAL A 411 14.35 -25.00 -1.05
C VAL A 411 13.08 -24.72 -1.83
N ALA A 412 13.12 -24.83 -3.16
CA ALA A 412 11.95 -24.61 -4.00
C ALA A 412 10.82 -25.60 -3.64
N LYS A 413 11.14 -26.89 -3.48
CA LYS A 413 10.17 -27.91 -3.06
C LYS A 413 9.49 -27.58 -1.74
N ARG A 414 10.26 -27.10 -0.75
CA ARG A 414 9.70 -26.68 0.54
C ARG A 414 8.77 -25.47 0.38
N THR A 415 9.20 -24.46 -0.38
CA THR A 415 8.39 -23.26 -0.64
C THR A 415 7.08 -23.61 -1.36
N LEU A 416 7.11 -24.54 -2.31
CA LEU A 416 5.91 -25.07 -2.99
C LEU A 416 4.96 -25.77 -2.01
N GLN A 417 5.49 -26.58 -1.08
CA GLN A 417 4.68 -27.24 -0.05
C GLN A 417 4.03 -26.23 0.91
N GLU A 418 4.74 -25.18 1.31
CA GLU A 418 4.20 -24.12 2.17
C GLU A 418 3.09 -23.33 1.44
N ALA A 419 3.26 -23.08 0.14
CA ALA A 419 2.23 -22.48 -0.72
C ALA A 419 1.00 -23.39 -0.89
N ASP A 420 1.20 -24.69 -1.06
CA ASP A 420 0.13 -25.68 -1.16
C ASP A 420 -0.74 -25.71 0.10
N ILE A 421 -0.09 -25.82 1.27
CA ILE A 421 -0.77 -25.79 2.58
C ILE A 421 -1.54 -24.47 2.77
N PHE A 422 -1.01 -23.36 2.27
CA PHE A 422 -1.71 -22.07 2.33
C PHE A 422 -3.00 -22.11 1.50
N LEU A 423 -2.93 -22.52 0.24
CA LEU A 423 -4.09 -22.55 -0.67
C LEU A 423 -5.16 -23.54 -0.20
N GLN A 424 -4.77 -24.71 0.28
CA GLN A 424 -5.69 -25.72 0.82
C GLN A 424 -6.55 -25.19 1.98
N LYS A 425 -6.07 -24.22 2.77
CA LYS A 425 -6.87 -23.64 3.86
C LYS A 425 -8.08 -22.89 3.34
N PHE A 426 -8.02 -22.32 2.14
CA PHE A 426 -9.10 -21.54 1.58
C PHE A 426 -10.14 -22.42 0.87
N THR A 427 -9.78 -23.62 0.43
CA THR A 427 -10.73 -24.57 -0.19
C THR A 427 -11.74 -25.17 0.79
N ASN A 428 -11.50 -25.03 2.09
CA ASN A 428 -12.34 -25.56 3.16
C ASN A 428 -13.32 -24.51 3.73
N LYS A 429 -13.36 -23.29 3.18
CA LYS A 429 -14.29 -22.24 3.62
C LYS A 429 -15.73 -22.55 3.16
N ALA A 430 -16.70 -22.08 3.94
CA ALA A 430 -18.13 -22.36 3.75
C ALA A 430 -18.72 -21.82 2.43
N THR A 431 -18.05 -20.85 1.79
CA THR A 431 -18.47 -20.26 0.51
C THR A 431 -17.52 -20.74 -0.60
N PRO A 432 -18.00 -21.58 -1.53
CA PRO A 432 -17.28 -21.92 -2.75
C PRO A 432 -16.89 -20.65 -3.53
N ASP A 433 -15.62 -20.51 -3.90
CA ASP A 433 -15.13 -19.42 -4.74
C ASP A 433 -14.48 -20.02 -5.99
N SER A 434 -15.15 -19.86 -7.14
CA SER A 434 -14.70 -20.40 -8.43
C SER A 434 -13.30 -19.89 -8.80
N ASN A 435 -12.99 -18.62 -8.55
CA ASN A 435 -11.70 -18.03 -8.90
C ASN A 435 -10.57 -18.63 -8.06
N LEU A 436 -10.82 -18.81 -6.76
CA LEU A 436 -9.87 -19.45 -5.87
C LEU A 436 -9.60 -20.92 -6.23
N PHE A 437 -10.65 -21.70 -6.53
CA PHE A 437 -10.48 -23.07 -6.97
C PHE A 437 -9.72 -23.15 -8.29
N GLY A 438 -10.07 -22.31 -9.27
CA GLY A 438 -9.36 -22.24 -10.54
C GLY A 438 -7.89 -21.85 -10.40
N PHE A 439 -7.60 -20.85 -9.55
CA PHE A 439 -6.23 -20.45 -9.23
C PHE A 439 -5.42 -21.59 -8.59
N TYR A 440 -6.04 -22.33 -7.66
CA TYR A 440 -5.39 -23.46 -7.01
C TYR A 440 -5.21 -24.65 -7.97
N ALA A 441 -6.18 -24.91 -8.83
CA ALA A 441 -6.07 -25.89 -9.90
C ALA A 441 -4.89 -25.57 -10.83
N PHE A 442 -4.76 -24.31 -11.25
CA PHE A 442 -3.62 -23.83 -12.03
C PHE A 442 -2.28 -24.05 -11.30
N PHE A 443 -2.23 -23.70 -10.01
CA PHE A 443 -1.04 -23.93 -9.19
C PHE A 443 -0.66 -25.42 -9.15
N LEU A 444 -1.61 -26.32 -8.92
CA LEU A 444 -1.39 -27.76 -8.89
C LEU A 444 -1.09 -28.36 -10.27
N ALA A 445 -1.57 -27.75 -11.35
CA ALA A 445 -1.29 -28.21 -12.71
C ALA A 445 0.12 -27.82 -13.18
N HIS A 446 0.55 -26.58 -12.91
CA HIS A 446 1.72 -25.99 -13.57
C HIS A 446 2.89 -25.63 -12.63
N ILE A 447 2.63 -25.40 -11.35
CA ILE A 447 3.64 -24.91 -10.39
C ILE A 447 4.05 -26.02 -9.41
N PHE A 448 3.08 -26.75 -8.87
CA PHE A 448 3.30 -27.88 -7.97
C PHE A 448 2.55 -29.13 -8.49
N PRO A 449 3.09 -29.81 -9.52
CA PRO A 449 2.39 -30.85 -10.28
C PRO A 449 1.76 -31.95 -9.43
N ASP A 450 0.45 -31.89 -9.28
CA ASP A 450 -0.40 -32.90 -8.65
C ASP A 450 -1.71 -32.95 -9.45
N HIS A 451 -1.70 -33.77 -10.51
CA HIS A 451 -2.72 -33.74 -11.55
C HIS A 451 -4.10 -34.20 -11.07
N ASP A 452 -4.15 -35.15 -10.12
CA ASP A 452 -5.40 -35.64 -9.55
C ASP A 452 -6.10 -34.53 -8.75
N ARG A 453 -5.34 -33.79 -7.93
CA ARG A 453 -5.90 -32.65 -7.17
C ARG A 453 -6.18 -31.45 -8.06
N ALA A 454 -5.39 -31.26 -9.13
CA ALA A 454 -5.67 -30.20 -10.10
C ALA A 454 -7.03 -30.42 -10.78
N GLU A 455 -7.33 -31.65 -11.19
CA GLU A 455 -8.64 -31.99 -11.78
C GLU A 455 -9.80 -31.74 -10.81
N ASP A 456 -9.70 -32.23 -9.56
CA ASP A 456 -10.73 -31.96 -8.52
C ASP A 456 -10.97 -30.45 -8.32
N MET A 457 -9.90 -29.65 -8.31
CA MET A 457 -10.04 -28.19 -8.17
C MET A 457 -10.67 -27.54 -9.41
N PHE A 458 -10.33 -27.98 -10.63
CA PHE A 458 -10.97 -27.46 -11.84
C PHE A 458 -12.45 -27.79 -11.89
N GLU A 459 -12.84 -29.02 -11.54
CA GLU A 459 -14.24 -29.44 -11.51
C GLU A 459 -15.04 -28.61 -10.50
N ARG A 460 -14.52 -28.43 -9.28
CA ARG A 460 -15.12 -27.56 -8.26
C ARG A 460 -15.20 -26.09 -8.69
N ALA A 461 -14.22 -25.59 -9.44
CA ALA A 461 -14.26 -24.24 -9.98
C ALA A 461 -15.42 -24.06 -10.97
N ILE A 462 -15.61 -25.04 -11.86
CA ILE A 462 -16.68 -25.03 -12.86
C ILE A 462 -18.05 -25.27 -12.23
N GLU A 463 -18.16 -26.09 -11.17
CA GLU A 463 -19.39 -26.24 -10.41
C GLU A 463 -19.81 -24.93 -9.73
N ALA A 464 -18.84 -24.19 -9.17
CA ALA A 464 -19.10 -22.92 -8.51
C ALA A 464 -19.48 -21.79 -9.49
N ASP A 465 -18.86 -21.75 -10.69
CA ASP A 465 -19.24 -20.86 -11.78
C ASP A 465 -19.07 -21.57 -13.14
N PRO A 466 -20.16 -22.10 -13.72
CA PRO A 466 -20.12 -22.83 -15.00
C PRO A 466 -19.79 -21.97 -16.21
N THR A 467 -19.79 -20.64 -16.05
CA THR A 467 -19.60 -19.64 -17.10
C THR A 467 -18.30 -18.86 -16.98
N ASN A 468 -17.43 -19.23 -16.04
CA ASN A 468 -16.11 -18.61 -15.94
C ASN A 468 -15.22 -19.06 -17.11
N ALA A 469 -15.10 -18.20 -18.13
CA ALA A 469 -14.35 -18.48 -19.36
C ALA A 469 -12.88 -18.84 -19.10
N GLU A 470 -12.26 -18.26 -18.07
CA GLU A 470 -10.85 -18.52 -17.76
C GLU A 470 -10.66 -19.91 -17.14
N ASN A 471 -11.49 -20.28 -16.17
CA ASN A 471 -11.41 -21.61 -15.56
C ASN A 471 -11.68 -22.71 -16.58
N LEU A 472 -12.65 -22.49 -17.48
CA LEU A 472 -12.93 -23.39 -18.60
C LEU A 472 -11.72 -23.51 -19.54
N GLY A 473 -11.14 -22.38 -19.95
CA GLY A 473 -9.97 -22.37 -20.83
C GLY A 473 -8.71 -22.97 -20.21
N ASN A 474 -8.43 -22.69 -18.94
CA ASN A 474 -7.32 -23.28 -18.20
C ASN A 474 -7.52 -24.80 -18.01
N TYR A 475 -8.75 -25.24 -17.73
CA TYR A 475 -9.04 -26.68 -17.64
C TYR A 475 -8.91 -27.38 -18.99
N ALA A 476 -9.32 -26.73 -20.08
CA ALA A 476 -9.13 -27.25 -21.44
C ALA A 476 -7.65 -27.48 -21.77
N VAL A 477 -6.79 -26.51 -21.44
CA VAL A 477 -5.33 -26.63 -21.60
C VAL A 477 -4.80 -27.81 -20.78
N PHE A 478 -5.19 -27.91 -19.51
CA PHE A 478 -4.78 -29.02 -18.65
C PHE A 478 -5.21 -30.39 -19.20
N LEU A 479 -6.45 -30.51 -19.67
CA LEU A 479 -6.99 -31.74 -20.27
C LEU A 479 -6.22 -32.14 -21.54
N ALA A 480 -5.90 -31.18 -22.40
CA ALA A 480 -5.18 -31.43 -23.64
C ALA A 480 -3.71 -31.77 -23.41
N ASP A 481 -2.98 -30.90 -22.70
CA ASP A 481 -1.52 -30.94 -22.61
C ASP A 481 -1.03 -31.97 -21.60
N THR A 482 -1.78 -32.17 -20.51
CA THR A 482 -1.37 -33.03 -19.38
C THR A 482 -2.07 -34.38 -19.40
N GLN A 483 -3.39 -34.40 -19.60
CA GLN A 483 -4.18 -35.64 -19.55
C GLN A 483 -4.38 -36.32 -20.92
N GLY A 484 -4.11 -35.63 -22.03
CA GLY A 484 -4.36 -36.14 -23.38
C GLY A 484 -5.84 -36.37 -23.71
N ASN A 485 -6.75 -35.76 -22.95
CA ASN A 485 -8.19 -35.89 -23.13
C ASN A 485 -8.73 -34.80 -24.07
N HIS A 486 -8.44 -34.97 -25.36
CA HIS A 486 -8.76 -33.98 -26.38
C HIS A 486 -10.27 -33.72 -26.54
N ASP A 487 -11.12 -34.73 -26.36
CA ASP A 487 -12.58 -34.59 -26.48
C ASP A 487 -13.13 -33.67 -25.38
N ARG A 488 -12.76 -33.90 -24.10
CA ARG A 488 -13.16 -33.00 -22.99
C ARG A 488 -12.52 -31.62 -23.14
N ALA A 489 -11.27 -31.55 -23.60
CA ALA A 489 -10.60 -30.27 -23.82
C ALA A 489 -11.36 -29.42 -24.85
N GLN A 490 -11.78 -30.02 -25.97
CA GLN A 490 -12.57 -29.34 -26.97
C GLN A 490 -13.90 -28.81 -26.39
N GLU A 491 -14.62 -29.63 -25.62
CA GLU A 491 -15.86 -29.20 -24.96
C GLU A 491 -15.61 -27.98 -24.06
N MET A 492 -14.55 -28.00 -23.25
CA MET A 492 -14.21 -26.89 -22.37
C MET A 492 -13.83 -25.62 -23.14
N TYR A 493 -13.08 -25.73 -24.24
CA TYR A 493 -12.78 -24.58 -25.11
C TYR A 493 -14.03 -23.97 -25.73
N GLU A 494 -14.94 -24.79 -26.26
CA GLU A 494 -16.21 -24.32 -26.84
C GLU A 494 -17.07 -23.60 -25.80
N ARG A 495 -17.12 -24.12 -24.57
CA ARG A 495 -17.79 -23.46 -23.44
C ARG A 495 -17.12 -22.14 -23.06
N ALA A 496 -15.78 -22.10 -23.02
CA ALA A 496 -15.02 -20.89 -22.71
C ALA A 496 -15.29 -19.77 -23.72
N ILE A 497 -15.28 -20.09 -25.02
CA ILE A 497 -15.57 -19.14 -26.11
C ILE A 497 -17.03 -18.67 -26.06
N LYS A 498 -17.97 -19.56 -25.70
CA LYS A 498 -19.36 -19.17 -25.52
C LYS A 498 -19.55 -18.20 -24.35
N ALA A 499 -18.80 -18.40 -23.28
CA ALA A 499 -18.84 -17.55 -22.09
C ALA A 499 -18.22 -16.16 -22.33
N ASP A 500 -17.06 -16.11 -23.00
CA ASP A 500 -16.45 -14.87 -23.46
C ASP A 500 -15.92 -15.01 -24.89
N PRO A 501 -16.71 -14.59 -25.90
CA PRO A 501 -16.31 -14.67 -27.31
C PRO A 501 -15.15 -13.74 -27.69
N THR A 502 -14.73 -12.84 -26.79
CA THR A 502 -13.70 -11.83 -27.05
C THR A 502 -12.40 -12.11 -26.29
N ASP A 503 -12.34 -13.19 -25.51
CA ASP A 503 -11.13 -13.57 -24.78
C ASP A 503 -10.03 -14.07 -25.74
N ALA A 504 -9.07 -13.19 -26.01
CA ALA A 504 -7.96 -13.47 -26.90
C ALA A 504 -7.07 -14.65 -26.44
N LYS A 505 -6.97 -14.92 -25.13
CA LYS A 505 -6.21 -16.06 -24.60
C LYS A 505 -6.91 -17.36 -24.97
N ASN A 506 -8.20 -17.46 -24.68
CA ASN A 506 -8.97 -18.66 -24.98
C ASN A 506 -9.07 -18.94 -26.48
N LEU A 507 -9.28 -17.89 -27.29
CA LEU A 507 -9.27 -18.00 -28.75
C LEU A 507 -7.90 -18.47 -29.27
N GLY A 508 -6.80 -17.90 -28.76
CA GLY A 508 -5.44 -18.28 -29.15
C GLY A 508 -5.07 -19.70 -28.73
N ASN A 509 -5.44 -20.10 -27.51
CA ASN A 509 -5.21 -21.45 -27.00
C ASN A 509 -6.02 -22.48 -27.80
N TYR A 510 -7.30 -22.21 -28.08
CA TYR A 510 -8.12 -23.12 -28.87
C TYR A 510 -7.62 -23.25 -30.32
N ALA A 511 -7.19 -22.14 -30.93
CA ALA A 511 -6.57 -22.19 -32.25
C ALA A 511 -5.29 -23.06 -32.25
N THR A 512 -4.48 -22.97 -31.20
CA THR A 512 -3.27 -23.81 -31.03
C THR A 512 -3.63 -25.28 -30.82
N PHE A 513 -4.70 -25.58 -30.07
CA PHE A 513 -5.19 -26.94 -29.86
C PHE A 513 -5.69 -27.62 -31.14
N LEU A 514 -6.23 -26.85 -32.10
CA LEU A 514 -6.77 -27.37 -33.36
C LEU A 514 -5.70 -27.62 -34.45
N THR A 515 -4.47 -27.15 -34.25
CA THR A 515 -3.35 -27.29 -35.21
C THR A 515 -2.34 -28.31 -34.74
#